data_AF-A0A1M6ZD00-F1
#
_entry.id   AF-A0A1M6ZD00-F1
#
_cell.length_a   1.000
_cell.length_b   1.000
_cell.length_c   1.000
_cell.angle_alpha   90.00
_cell.angle_beta   90.00
_cell.angle_gamma   90.00
#
_symmetry.space_group_name_H-M   'P 1'
#
loop_
_entity.id
_entity.type
_entity.pdbx_description
1 polymer ?
#
loop_
_entity_poly.entity_id
_entity_poly.type
_entity_poly.pdbx_seq_one_letter_code
_entity_poly.pdbx_strand_id
1 'polypeptide(L)'
;MPPEAARVSDIACSRLGDALDACARGSPTGLELLARHSVPRLLAVAQQFLATPEDIETVVHDTLGLAWHDAWRFQPADEPPEHWMMRLFGSRLNSQLKAPKIDLAGHDMPRLDIGTDPIALPPPLTRPEALSPYRLWAMAERLPPASVSSRLKARLTDALMLLENARNMPLTPSGEPADPRLFSPAIARRMRLSRLSRRTMEKLNHYVARPLERSVFALWRHQIPGSTWIERQGLPRHVIEACHASQLEIDVAPRELQHELDYQGAFPDRKQRHRIGNRLLWDGNWDVSLTAFLASRRMHFIADIWYHRRRLEQSHSYHRLAERLARGKPIVSHSDGVMLDRPERILAYLRRYHRYMESIACFGFDDQLSKDPMGVAVDRHGQLIKLNKGLHRLAMSQVIGVPSIRVRVRAIHRQWWCHTAGEARGQQALDRVLATLPSCRPRTD
;
A
#
# COMPACT_ATOMS: atom_id res chain seq x y z
N MET A 1 31.38 -7.81 -40.85
CA MET A 1 30.37 -6.88 -40.29
C MET A 1 29.25 -7.74 -39.74
N PRO A 2 29.02 -7.76 -38.40
CA PRO A 2 28.53 -6.60 -37.66
C PRO A 2 29.25 -6.36 -36.29
N PRO A 3 29.75 -5.13 -36.03
CA PRO A 3 30.00 -4.68 -34.65
C PRO A 3 29.29 -3.36 -34.30
N GLU A 4 28.61 -2.71 -35.24
CA GLU A 4 28.05 -1.37 -35.04
C GLU A 4 26.69 -1.40 -34.31
N ALA A 5 25.82 -2.37 -34.64
CA ALA A 5 24.54 -2.56 -33.95
C ALA A 5 24.71 -2.95 -32.47
N ALA A 6 25.71 -3.78 -32.16
CA ALA A 6 26.01 -4.19 -30.79
C ALA A 6 26.48 -2.99 -29.93
N ARG A 7 27.37 -2.14 -30.47
CA ARG A 7 27.85 -0.94 -29.76
C ARG A 7 26.77 0.11 -29.53
N VAL A 8 25.83 0.29 -30.47
CA VAL A 8 24.71 1.23 -30.28
C VAL A 8 23.74 0.72 -29.22
N SER A 9 23.54 -0.60 -29.14
CA SER A 9 22.74 -1.24 -28.09
C SER A 9 23.36 -1.02 -26.70
N ASP A 10 24.66 -1.25 -26.53
CA ASP A 10 25.34 -1.10 -25.23
C ASP A 10 25.29 0.34 -24.69
N ILE A 11 25.42 1.34 -25.57
CA ILE A 11 25.34 2.77 -25.19
C ILE A 11 23.89 3.18 -24.84
N ALA A 12 22.88 2.59 -25.49
CA ALA A 12 21.49 2.85 -25.15
C ALA A 12 21.10 2.24 -23.79
N CYS A 13 21.57 1.02 -23.53
CA CYS A 13 21.40 0.32 -22.24
C CYS A 13 21.98 1.13 -21.08
N SER A 14 23.18 1.72 -21.26
CA SER A 14 23.81 2.52 -20.20
C SER A 14 22.97 3.76 -19.86
N ARG A 15 22.43 4.46 -20.87
CA ARG A 15 21.66 5.70 -20.67
C ARG A 15 20.33 5.49 -19.96
N LEU A 16 19.63 4.39 -20.25
CA LEU A 16 18.36 4.10 -19.60
C LEU A 16 18.58 3.68 -18.13
N GLY A 17 19.62 2.89 -17.87
CA GLY A 17 20.07 2.55 -16.52
C GLY A 17 20.40 3.81 -15.70
N ASP A 18 21.22 4.70 -16.25
CA ASP A 18 21.60 5.97 -15.60
C ASP A 18 20.37 6.84 -15.26
N ALA A 19 19.38 6.87 -16.16
CA ALA A 19 18.14 7.62 -15.96
C ALA A 19 17.30 7.01 -14.82
N LEU A 20 17.18 5.69 -14.74
CA LEU A 20 16.49 4.98 -13.66
C LEU A 20 17.20 5.21 -12.32
N ASP A 21 18.52 5.12 -12.29
CA ASP A 21 19.34 5.41 -11.12
C ASP A 21 19.16 6.86 -10.63
N ALA A 22 19.08 7.81 -11.55
CA ALA A 22 18.78 9.20 -11.24
C ALA A 22 17.34 9.37 -10.69
N CYS A 23 16.36 8.65 -11.23
CA CYS A 23 14.99 8.60 -10.68
C CYS A 23 14.96 8.01 -9.27
N ALA A 24 15.72 6.93 -9.00
CA ALA A 24 15.82 6.31 -7.67
C ALA A 24 16.37 7.28 -6.62
N ARG A 25 17.26 8.19 -7.03
CA ARG A 25 17.77 9.31 -6.20
C ARG A 25 16.81 10.52 -6.16
N GLY A 26 15.64 10.42 -6.78
CA GLY A 26 14.62 11.46 -6.84
C GLY A 26 15.00 12.66 -7.70
N SER A 27 15.84 12.50 -8.73
CA SER A 27 16.27 13.56 -9.64
C SER A 27 15.30 13.77 -10.83
N PRO A 28 14.63 14.93 -10.96
CA PRO A 28 13.72 15.20 -12.08
C PRO A 28 14.38 15.04 -13.46
N THR A 29 15.67 15.37 -13.59
CA THR A 29 16.46 15.16 -14.80
C THR A 29 16.49 13.68 -15.22
N GLY A 30 16.49 12.74 -14.25
CA GLY A 30 16.38 11.32 -14.54
C GLY A 30 15.06 10.97 -15.23
N LEU A 31 13.93 11.56 -14.77
CA LEU A 31 12.63 11.34 -15.37
C LEU A 31 12.52 11.97 -16.76
N GLU A 32 13.12 13.13 -16.96
CA GLU A 32 13.20 13.78 -18.27
C GLU A 32 13.97 12.92 -19.28
N LEU A 33 15.15 12.42 -18.90
CA LEU A 33 15.94 11.50 -19.73
C LEU A 33 15.17 10.21 -20.02
N LEU A 34 14.56 9.63 -18.99
CA LEU A 34 13.71 8.45 -19.12
C LEU A 34 12.58 8.68 -20.12
N ALA A 35 11.87 9.82 -20.01
CA ALA A 35 10.78 10.18 -20.91
C ALA A 35 11.27 10.36 -22.36
N ARG A 36 12.39 11.08 -22.55
CA ARG A 36 12.97 11.31 -23.88
C ARG A 36 13.32 10.01 -24.61
N HIS A 37 13.83 9.01 -23.88
CA HIS A 37 14.26 7.75 -24.46
C HIS A 37 13.13 6.72 -24.63
N SER A 38 12.16 6.70 -23.72
CA SER A 38 11.14 5.65 -23.69
C SER A 38 9.82 6.04 -24.35
N VAL A 39 9.35 7.28 -24.21
CA VAL A 39 7.97 7.68 -24.61
C VAL A 39 7.66 7.38 -26.08
N PRO A 40 8.49 7.73 -27.07
CA PRO A 40 8.18 7.44 -28.48
C PRO A 40 7.98 5.94 -28.77
N ARG A 41 8.78 5.07 -28.13
CA ARG A 41 8.69 3.61 -28.26
C ARG A 41 7.45 3.06 -27.55
N LEU A 42 7.20 3.51 -26.32
CA LEU A 42 6.02 3.10 -25.56
C LEU A 42 4.72 3.49 -26.26
N LEU A 43 4.67 4.67 -26.90
CA LEU A 43 3.54 5.11 -27.72
C LEU A 43 3.31 4.19 -28.92
N ALA A 44 4.37 3.87 -29.67
CA ALA A 44 4.27 3.00 -30.84
C ALA A 44 3.75 1.60 -30.47
N VAL A 45 4.24 1.06 -29.35
CA VAL A 45 3.79 -0.23 -28.80
C VAL A 45 2.34 -0.13 -28.32
N ALA A 46 1.97 0.91 -27.57
CA ALA A 46 0.60 1.09 -27.06
C ALA A 46 -0.46 1.22 -28.16
N GLN A 47 -0.12 1.83 -29.29
CA GLN A 47 -0.98 1.94 -30.47
C GLN A 47 -1.38 0.58 -31.07
N GLN A 48 -0.62 -0.48 -30.81
CA GLN A 48 -0.97 -1.84 -31.25
C GLN A 48 -2.09 -2.48 -30.41
N PHE A 49 -2.38 -1.94 -29.22
CA PHE A 49 -3.32 -2.55 -28.26
C PHE A 49 -4.52 -1.67 -27.93
N LEU A 50 -4.38 -0.35 -28.06
CA LEU A 50 -5.39 0.62 -27.64
C LEU A 50 -5.82 1.47 -28.84
N ALA A 51 -7.14 1.66 -28.97
CA ALA A 51 -7.72 2.39 -30.09
C ALA A 51 -7.79 3.91 -29.84
N THR A 52 -7.95 4.34 -28.59
CA THR A 52 -8.16 5.76 -28.27
C THR A 52 -6.83 6.44 -27.94
N PRO A 53 -6.51 7.60 -28.55
CA PRO A 53 -5.29 8.35 -28.23
C PRO A 53 -5.18 8.73 -26.75
N GLU A 54 -6.32 8.95 -26.07
CA GLU A 54 -6.36 9.23 -24.63
C GLU A 54 -5.91 8.05 -23.76
N ASP A 55 -6.35 6.83 -24.06
CA ASP A 55 -5.92 5.65 -23.31
C ASP A 55 -4.42 5.38 -23.55
N ILE A 56 -3.96 5.53 -24.80
CA ILE A 56 -2.56 5.38 -25.19
C ILE A 56 -1.67 6.31 -24.36
N GLU A 57 -1.95 7.62 -24.39
CA GLU A 57 -1.15 8.61 -23.67
C GLU A 57 -1.21 8.42 -22.16
N THR A 58 -2.36 7.98 -21.64
CA THR A 58 -2.53 7.73 -20.20
C THR A 58 -1.70 6.54 -19.73
N VAL A 59 -1.68 5.43 -20.47
CA VAL A 59 -0.83 4.29 -20.14
C VAL A 59 0.65 4.69 -20.15
N VAL A 60 1.10 5.43 -21.17
CA VAL A 60 2.52 5.87 -21.25
C VAL A 60 2.88 6.82 -20.12
N HIS A 61 2.05 7.83 -19.86
CA HIS A 61 2.24 8.78 -18.77
C HIS A 61 2.29 8.06 -17.40
N ASP A 62 1.35 7.15 -17.14
CA ASP A 62 1.28 6.43 -15.87
C ASP A 62 2.44 5.45 -15.71
N THR A 63 2.94 4.88 -16.81
CA THR A 63 4.14 4.04 -16.78
C THR A 63 5.35 4.82 -16.30
N LEU A 64 5.57 6.04 -16.80
CA LEU A 64 6.63 6.92 -16.30
C LEU A 64 6.41 7.33 -14.84
N GLY A 65 5.16 7.58 -14.47
CA GLY A 65 4.78 7.84 -13.07
C GLY A 65 5.13 6.67 -12.15
N LEU A 66 4.89 5.43 -12.58
CA LEU A 66 5.29 4.22 -11.85
C LEU A 66 6.81 4.09 -11.82
N ALA A 67 7.48 4.28 -12.96
CA ALA A 67 8.93 4.23 -13.04
C ALA A 67 9.59 5.19 -12.05
N TRP A 68 9.11 6.42 -11.96
CA TRP A 68 9.59 7.37 -10.94
C TRP A 68 9.45 6.87 -9.51
N HIS A 69 8.30 6.28 -9.15
CA HIS A 69 8.02 5.88 -7.77
C HIS A 69 8.73 4.58 -7.37
N ASP A 70 8.94 3.70 -8.34
CA ASP A 70 9.46 2.35 -8.13
C ASP A 70 10.90 2.18 -8.66
N ALA A 71 11.54 3.24 -9.17
CA ALA A 71 12.91 3.19 -9.70
C ALA A 71 13.93 2.62 -8.70
N TRP A 72 13.73 2.83 -7.40
CA TRP A 72 14.59 2.26 -6.35
C TRP A 72 14.59 0.71 -6.33
N ARG A 73 13.60 0.07 -6.97
CA ARG A 73 13.53 -1.39 -7.13
C ARG A 73 14.36 -1.91 -8.31
N PHE A 74 14.80 -1.03 -9.21
CA PHE A 74 15.59 -1.44 -10.36
C PHE A 74 16.97 -1.90 -9.90
N GLN A 75 17.33 -3.12 -10.27
CA GLN A 75 18.65 -3.70 -10.03
C GLN A 75 19.23 -4.13 -11.38
N PRO A 76 20.26 -3.45 -11.90
CA PRO A 76 20.86 -3.78 -13.20
C PRO A 76 21.38 -5.22 -13.30
N ALA A 77 21.68 -5.85 -12.15
CA ALA A 77 22.15 -7.23 -12.08
C ALA A 77 21.04 -8.26 -12.34
N ASP A 78 19.79 -7.92 -12.03
CA ASP A 78 18.65 -8.86 -12.13
C ASP A 78 18.00 -8.81 -13.51
N GLU A 79 17.91 -7.62 -14.12
CA GLU A 79 17.28 -7.44 -15.42
C GLU A 79 17.77 -6.18 -16.16
N PRO A 80 17.82 -6.21 -17.52
CA PRO A 80 18.12 -5.02 -18.31
C PRO A 80 17.10 -3.88 -18.10
N PRO A 81 17.53 -2.61 -18.16
CA PRO A 81 16.64 -1.46 -17.92
C PRO A 81 15.46 -1.39 -18.91
N GLU A 82 15.65 -1.84 -20.14
CA GLU A 82 14.61 -1.92 -21.17
C GLU A 82 13.51 -2.89 -20.76
N HIS A 83 13.89 -4.08 -20.30
CA HIS A 83 12.95 -5.10 -19.83
C HIS A 83 12.25 -4.66 -18.54
N TRP A 84 12.97 -4.01 -17.62
CA TRP A 84 12.36 -3.43 -16.42
C TRP A 84 11.27 -2.41 -16.80
N MET A 85 11.55 -1.54 -17.77
CA MET A 85 10.59 -0.55 -18.26
C MET A 85 9.40 -1.20 -18.97
N MET A 86 9.65 -2.24 -19.78
CA MET A 86 8.59 -3.00 -20.45
C MET A 86 7.74 -3.83 -19.48
N ARG A 87 8.29 -4.22 -18.33
CA ARG A 87 7.53 -4.85 -17.24
C ARG A 87 6.50 -3.88 -16.65
N LEU A 88 6.91 -2.66 -16.33
CA LEU A 88 6.00 -1.61 -15.86
C LEU A 88 4.92 -1.32 -16.90
N PHE A 89 5.35 -1.09 -18.15
CA PHE A 89 4.45 -0.77 -19.26
C PHE A 89 3.45 -1.91 -19.52
N GLY A 90 3.92 -3.15 -19.60
CA GLY A 90 3.08 -4.33 -19.79
C GLY A 90 2.08 -4.54 -18.66
N SER A 91 2.48 -4.25 -17.41
CA SER A 91 1.57 -4.26 -16.26
C SER A 91 0.46 -3.22 -16.40
N ARG A 92 0.82 -1.96 -16.68
CA ARG A 92 -0.14 -0.87 -16.82
C ARG A 92 -1.07 -1.07 -18.02
N LEU A 93 -0.53 -1.54 -19.14
CA LEU A 93 -1.29 -1.88 -20.34
C LEU A 93 -2.29 -3.02 -20.07
N ASN A 94 -1.87 -4.09 -19.39
CA ASN A 94 -2.77 -5.18 -18.98
C ASN A 94 -3.91 -4.66 -18.08
N SER A 95 -3.57 -3.81 -17.10
CA SER A 95 -4.56 -3.19 -16.21
C SER A 95 -5.58 -2.36 -17.01
N GLN A 96 -5.13 -1.54 -17.97
CA GLN A 96 -5.99 -0.74 -18.83
C GLN A 96 -6.89 -1.62 -19.71
N LEU A 97 -6.33 -2.65 -20.36
CA LEU A 97 -7.08 -3.57 -21.24
C LEU A 97 -8.17 -4.34 -20.48
N LYS A 98 -7.89 -4.79 -19.25
CA LYS A 98 -8.86 -5.46 -18.38
C LYS A 98 -9.82 -4.51 -17.67
N ALA A 99 -9.69 -3.20 -17.85
CA ALA A 99 -10.57 -2.25 -17.17
C ALA A 99 -11.94 -2.19 -17.88
N PRO A 100 -13.05 -2.26 -17.12
CA PRO A 100 -14.38 -2.14 -17.70
C PRO A 100 -14.50 -0.89 -18.57
N LYS A 101 -15.08 -1.05 -19.77
CA LYS A 101 -15.52 0.08 -20.58
C LYS A 101 -16.89 0.50 -20.04
N ILE A 102 -16.90 1.48 -19.14
CA ILE A 102 -18.15 2.01 -18.61
C ILE A 102 -18.74 2.92 -19.69
N ASP A 103 -19.88 2.50 -20.25
CA ASP A 103 -20.67 3.37 -21.08
C ASP A 103 -21.57 4.23 -20.18
N LEU A 104 -21.48 5.56 -20.35
CA LEU A 104 -22.15 6.53 -19.48
C LEU A 104 -23.68 6.51 -19.62
N ALA A 105 -24.20 5.81 -20.63
CA ALA A 105 -25.59 5.92 -21.06
C ALA A 105 -26.58 4.95 -20.36
N GLY A 106 -26.16 4.02 -19.48
CA GLY A 106 -27.14 3.02 -19.03
C GLY A 106 -26.79 2.07 -17.89
N HIS A 107 -25.84 2.39 -17.01
CA HIS A 107 -25.61 1.56 -15.81
C HIS A 107 -25.92 2.32 -14.52
N ASP A 108 -27.15 2.14 -14.04
CA ASP A 108 -27.45 2.13 -12.61
C ASP A 108 -26.66 0.97 -11.99
N MET A 109 -25.41 1.23 -11.59
CA MET A 109 -24.77 0.33 -10.64
C MET A 109 -25.64 0.27 -9.39
N PRO A 110 -26.02 -0.94 -8.91
CA PRO A 110 -26.84 -1.06 -7.73
C PRO A 110 -26.20 -0.24 -6.61
N ARG A 111 -27.01 0.59 -5.94
CA ARG A 111 -26.58 1.34 -4.76
C ARG A 111 -26.26 0.31 -3.67
N LEU A 112 -25.02 -0.17 -3.64
CA LEU A 112 -24.54 -1.05 -2.60
C LEU A 112 -24.58 -0.28 -1.28
N ASP A 113 -25.22 -0.87 -0.28
CA ASP A 113 -25.24 -0.31 1.05
C ASP A 113 -23.89 -0.59 1.73
N ILE A 114 -23.16 0.49 1.99
CA ILE A 114 -21.79 0.41 2.48
C ILE A 114 -21.82 -0.01 3.95
N GLY A 115 -21.32 -1.22 4.21
CA GLY A 115 -21.26 -1.81 5.56
C GLY A 115 -22.09 -3.08 5.69
N THR A 116 -22.97 -3.35 4.73
CA THR A 116 -23.87 -4.51 4.72
C THR A 116 -23.57 -5.41 3.52
N ASP A 117 -23.42 -4.83 2.33
CA ASP A 117 -23.23 -5.61 1.11
C ASP A 117 -21.75 -6.00 0.89
N PRO A 118 -21.42 -7.30 0.84
CA PRO A 118 -20.07 -7.75 0.52
C PRO A 118 -19.75 -7.53 -0.96
N ILE A 119 -18.50 -7.17 -1.26
CA ILE A 119 -18.04 -7.02 -2.64
C ILE A 119 -17.60 -8.35 -3.23
N ALA A 120 -18.08 -8.63 -4.43
CA ALA A 120 -17.51 -9.66 -5.29
C ALA A 120 -16.14 -9.21 -5.81
N LEU A 121 -15.08 -9.91 -5.41
CA LEU A 121 -13.72 -9.60 -5.85
C LEU A 121 -13.54 -9.96 -7.34
N PRO A 122 -12.84 -9.13 -8.14
CA PRO A 122 -12.52 -9.48 -9.51
C PRO A 122 -11.55 -10.69 -9.55
N PRO A 123 -11.42 -11.38 -10.70
CA PRO A 123 -10.40 -12.41 -10.85
C PRO A 123 -9.00 -11.81 -10.63
N PRO A 124 -8.02 -12.58 -10.09
CA PRO A 124 -6.65 -12.11 -9.91
C PRO A 124 -6.07 -11.55 -11.21
N LEU A 125 -5.31 -10.47 -11.10
CA LEU A 125 -4.69 -9.86 -12.27
C LEU A 125 -3.52 -10.71 -12.77
N THR A 126 -3.80 -11.62 -13.70
CA THR A 126 -2.77 -12.36 -14.44
C THR A 126 -2.26 -11.53 -15.62
N ARG A 127 -0.94 -11.55 -15.86
CA ARG A 127 -0.35 -10.93 -17.05
C ARG A 127 -0.31 -11.95 -18.19
N PRO A 128 -0.91 -11.64 -19.35
CA PRO A 128 -0.82 -12.52 -20.51
C PRO A 128 0.62 -12.55 -21.06
N GLU A 129 1.05 -13.68 -21.62
CA GLU A 129 2.39 -13.84 -22.20
C GLU A 129 2.70 -12.81 -23.29
N ALA A 130 1.67 -12.41 -24.05
CA ALA A 130 1.75 -11.35 -25.06
C ALA A 130 2.24 -10.00 -24.51
N LEU A 131 2.07 -9.76 -23.21
CA LEU A 131 2.53 -8.56 -22.51
C LEU A 131 3.78 -8.83 -21.65
N SER A 132 4.52 -9.91 -21.94
CA SER A 132 5.81 -10.15 -21.31
C SER A 132 6.84 -9.07 -21.70
N PRO A 133 7.78 -8.72 -20.79
CA PRO A 133 8.76 -7.67 -21.06
C PRO A 133 9.57 -7.90 -22.35
N TYR A 134 9.99 -9.15 -22.59
CA TYR A 134 10.75 -9.54 -23.77
C TYR A 134 9.97 -9.36 -25.08
N ARG A 135 8.69 -9.77 -25.12
CA ARG A 135 7.86 -9.60 -26.33
C ARG A 135 7.57 -8.12 -26.61
N LEU A 136 7.28 -7.35 -25.57
CA LEU A 136 7.03 -5.91 -25.70
C LEU A 136 8.28 -5.17 -26.16
N TRP A 137 9.46 -5.53 -25.64
CA TRP A 137 10.74 -4.97 -26.09
C TRP A 137 11.04 -5.33 -27.56
N ALA A 138 10.93 -6.61 -27.93
CA ALA A 138 11.13 -7.05 -29.31
C ALA A 138 10.17 -6.35 -30.30
N MET A 139 8.95 -6.00 -29.86
CA MET A 139 8.03 -5.20 -30.65
C MET A 139 8.47 -3.73 -30.75
N ALA A 140 8.94 -3.15 -29.65
CA ALA A 140 9.46 -1.77 -29.63
C ALA A 140 10.68 -1.57 -30.55
N GLU A 141 11.51 -2.60 -30.73
CA GLU A 141 12.66 -2.56 -31.66
C GLU A 141 12.25 -2.58 -33.13
N ARG A 142 11.10 -3.18 -33.44
CA ARG A 142 10.60 -3.33 -34.83
C ARG A 142 9.73 -2.16 -35.27
N LEU A 143 9.08 -1.48 -34.32
CA LEU A 143 8.18 -0.38 -34.62
C LEU A 143 8.95 0.94 -34.75
N PRO A 144 8.60 1.80 -35.73
CA PRO A 144 9.15 3.15 -35.78
C PRO A 144 8.70 3.95 -34.55
N PRO A 145 9.57 4.80 -33.97
CA PRO A 145 9.19 5.67 -32.86
C PRO A 145 7.98 6.55 -33.22
N ALA A 146 6.96 6.57 -32.38
CA ALA A 146 5.77 7.39 -32.60
C ALA A 146 6.02 8.86 -32.22
N SER A 147 5.30 9.78 -32.86
CA SER A 147 5.34 11.19 -32.53
C SER A 147 4.65 11.46 -31.18
N VAL A 148 5.28 12.32 -30.37
CA VAL A 148 4.72 12.71 -29.07
C VAL A 148 3.81 13.92 -29.25
N SER A 149 2.53 13.78 -28.90
CA SER A 149 1.54 14.85 -29.00
C SER A 149 1.87 16.03 -28.08
N SER A 150 1.38 17.23 -28.41
CA SER A 150 1.52 18.42 -27.55
C SER A 150 0.86 18.23 -26.18
N ARG A 151 -0.28 17.51 -26.13
CA ARG A 151 -0.99 17.20 -24.89
C ARG A 151 -0.15 16.33 -23.96
N LEU A 152 0.44 15.25 -24.47
CA LEU A 152 1.29 14.39 -23.65
C LEU A 152 2.56 15.12 -23.19
N LYS A 153 3.18 15.93 -24.07
CA LYS A 153 4.31 16.78 -23.68
C LYS A 153 3.94 17.70 -22.51
N ALA A 154 2.83 18.42 -22.59
CA ALA A 154 2.36 19.29 -21.51
C ALA A 154 2.15 18.52 -20.19
N ARG A 155 1.50 17.35 -20.25
CA ARG A 155 1.29 16.49 -19.06
C ARG A 155 2.61 16.05 -18.42
N LEU A 156 3.62 15.72 -19.21
CA LEU A 156 4.94 15.32 -18.72
C LEU A 156 5.69 16.50 -18.09
N THR A 157 5.63 17.67 -18.72
CA THR A 157 6.18 18.91 -18.16
C THR A 157 5.53 19.26 -16.83
N ASP A 158 4.19 19.19 -16.74
CA ASP A 158 3.46 19.41 -15.49
C ASP A 158 3.87 18.42 -14.41
N ALA A 159 4.07 17.15 -14.76
CA ALA A 159 4.54 16.13 -13.83
C ALA A 159 5.94 16.44 -13.30
N LEU A 160 6.87 16.87 -14.16
CA LEU A 160 8.23 17.28 -13.78
C LEU A 160 8.22 18.48 -12.83
N MET A 161 7.47 19.54 -13.17
CA MET A 161 7.32 20.71 -12.30
C MET A 161 6.73 20.35 -10.92
N LEU A 162 5.77 19.42 -10.88
CA LEU A 162 5.20 18.95 -9.62
C LEU A 162 6.22 18.19 -8.75
N LEU A 163 7.11 17.43 -9.35
CA LEU A 163 8.17 16.71 -8.63
C LEU A 163 9.25 17.65 -8.07
N GLU A 164 9.62 18.68 -8.83
CA GLU A 164 10.49 19.75 -8.36
C GLU A 164 9.88 20.47 -7.14
N ASN A 165 8.61 20.83 -7.25
CA ASN A 165 7.87 21.47 -6.16
C ASN A 165 7.77 20.58 -4.91
N ALA A 166 7.64 19.26 -5.08
CA ALA A 166 7.54 18.31 -3.97
C ALA A 166 8.74 18.37 -3.00
N ARG A 167 9.94 18.70 -3.49
CA ARG A 167 11.16 18.82 -2.66
C ARG A 167 11.07 19.97 -1.66
N ASN A 168 10.33 21.02 -1.99
CA ASN A 168 10.16 22.21 -1.16
C ASN A 168 8.94 22.11 -0.24
N MET A 169 8.25 20.97 -0.23
CA MET A 169 7.02 20.81 0.55
C MET A 169 7.30 20.62 2.04
N PRO A 170 6.45 21.18 2.92
CA PRO A 170 6.58 20.95 4.34
C PRO A 170 6.40 19.47 4.66
N LEU A 171 7.17 19.00 5.62
CA LEU A 171 7.14 17.59 6.04
C LEU A 171 5.90 17.30 6.89
N THR A 172 5.25 16.19 6.59
CA THR A 172 4.17 15.58 7.37
C THR A 172 4.66 15.18 8.77
N PRO A 173 3.76 14.90 9.73
CA PRO A 173 4.12 14.31 11.02
C PRO A 173 4.94 13.03 10.90
N SER A 174 4.70 12.24 9.86
CA SER A 174 5.48 11.03 9.56
C SER A 174 6.89 11.33 9.03
N GLY A 175 7.23 12.59 8.73
CA GLY A 175 8.56 13.00 8.25
C GLY A 175 8.75 12.99 6.73
N GLU A 176 7.71 12.61 5.96
CA GLU A 176 7.73 12.65 4.49
C GLU A 176 7.31 14.03 3.97
N PRO A 177 7.85 14.53 2.84
CA PRO A 177 7.32 15.71 2.17
C PRO A 177 5.83 15.56 1.84
N ALA A 178 5.04 16.62 2.08
CA ALA A 178 3.63 16.61 1.71
C ALA A 178 3.47 16.59 0.18
N ASP A 179 2.46 15.89 -0.31
CA ASP A 179 2.16 15.87 -1.75
C ASP A 179 1.67 17.27 -2.20
N PRO A 180 2.37 17.95 -3.13
CA PRO A 180 1.96 19.28 -3.60
C PRO A 180 0.55 19.30 -4.22
N ARG A 181 0.06 18.16 -4.71
CA ARG A 181 -1.30 18.03 -5.27
C ARG A 181 -2.37 17.97 -4.19
N LEU A 182 -2.02 17.62 -2.94
CA LEU A 182 -2.97 17.42 -1.84
C LEU A 182 -2.83 18.43 -0.72
N PHE A 183 -1.66 19.06 -0.62
CA PHE A 183 -1.34 20.00 0.44
C PHE A 183 -1.99 21.37 0.23
N SER A 184 -2.41 21.98 1.33
CA SER A 184 -2.87 23.36 1.40
C SER A 184 -2.08 24.16 2.45
N PRO A 185 -1.67 25.40 2.16
CA PRO A 185 -1.07 26.28 3.18
C PRO A 185 -1.95 26.44 4.43
N ALA A 186 -3.27 26.38 4.28
CA ALA A 186 -4.24 26.49 5.37
C ALA A 186 -4.06 25.43 6.48
N ILE A 187 -3.52 24.25 6.15
CA ILE A 187 -3.30 23.16 7.12
C ILE A 187 -1.88 23.12 7.69
N ALA A 188 -0.97 23.98 7.19
CA ALA A 188 0.45 23.94 7.53
C ALA A 188 0.71 24.05 9.03
N ARG A 189 0.04 24.97 9.72
CA ARG A 189 0.21 25.17 11.18
C ARG A 189 -0.18 23.92 11.97
N ARG A 190 -1.34 23.33 11.67
CA ARG A 190 -1.81 22.11 12.35
C ARG A 190 -0.89 20.93 12.07
N MET A 191 -0.41 20.80 10.83
CA MET A 191 0.56 19.77 10.46
C MET A 191 1.88 19.89 11.24
N ARG A 192 2.42 21.11 11.40
CA ARG A 192 3.62 21.39 12.21
C ARG A 192 3.42 21.01 13.68
N LEU A 193 2.28 21.37 14.26
CA LEU A 193 1.95 21.01 15.66
C LEU A 193 1.85 19.50 15.86
N SER A 194 1.18 18.79 14.95
CA SER A 194 1.07 17.34 15.01
C SER A 194 2.43 16.65 14.86
N ARG A 195 3.32 17.20 14.03
CA ARG A 195 4.71 16.72 13.92
C ARG A 195 5.50 16.92 15.20
N LEU A 196 5.37 18.08 15.85
CA LEU A 196 6.03 18.34 17.12
C LEU A 196 5.53 17.36 18.20
N SER A 197 4.21 17.22 18.34
CA SER A 197 3.60 16.27 19.28
C SER A 197 4.10 14.83 19.05
N ARG A 198 4.11 14.37 17.79
CA ARG A 198 4.61 13.05 17.43
C ARG A 198 6.09 12.86 17.78
N ARG A 199 6.95 13.82 17.47
CA ARG A 199 8.38 13.78 17.82
C ARG A 199 8.61 13.74 19.32
N THR A 200 7.85 14.52 20.09
CA THR A 200 7.91 14.50 21.55
C THR A 200 7.51 13.13 22.09
N MET A 201 6.42 12.56 21.59
CA MET A 201 5.98 11.21 21.99
C MET A 201 6.96 10.12 21.56
N GLU A 202 7.56 10.21 20.37
CA GLU A 202 8.61 9.29 19.92
C GLU A 202 9.84 9.35 20.84
N LYS A 203 10.28 10.55 21.25
CA LYS A 203 11.36 10.72 22.23
C LYS A 203 10.99 10.14 23.59
N LEU A 204 9.82 10.46 24.13
CA LEU A 204 9.35 9.91 25.41
C LEU A 204 9.27 8.38 25.36
N ASN A 205 8.75 7.82 24.27
CA ASN A 205 8.70 6.38 24.09
C ASN A 205 10.10 5.76 24.02
N HIS A 206 11.05 6.41 23.35
CA HIS A 206 12.42 5.91 23.22
C HIS A 206 13.17 5.91 24.56
N TYR A 207 13.08 6.99 25.33
CA TYR A 207 13.87 7.18 26.55
C TYR A 207 13.20 6.68 27.82
N VAL A 208 11.87 6.57 27.87
CA VAL A 208 11.13 6.21 29.09
C VAL A 208 10.36 4.92 28.90
N ALA A 209 9.41 4.88 27.95
CA ALA A 209 8.50 3.75 27.83
C ALA A 209 9.20 2.45 27.44
N ARG A 210 10.07 2.47 26.41
CA ARG A 210 10.76 1.27 25.91
C ARG A 210 11.73 0.66 26.93
N PRO A 211 12.58 1.43 27.64
CA PRO A 211 13.41 0.87 28.72
C PRO A 211 12.57 0.22 29.81
N LEU A 212 11.47 0.85 30.24
CA LEU A 212 10.57 0.27 31.24
C LEU A 212 9.91 -1.03 30.75
N GLU A 213 9.41 -1.04 29.51
CA GLU A 213 8.83 -2.25 28.90
C GLU A 213 9.87 -3.38 28.82
N ARG A 214 11.14 -3.08 28.52
CA ARG A 214 12.23 -4.07 28.49
C ARG A 214 12.50 -4.65 29.86
N SER A 215 12.54 -3.81 30.90
CA SER A 215 12.71 -4.28 32.28
C SER A 215 11.55 -5.17 32.71
N VAL A 216 10.30 -4.75 32.43
CA VAL A 216 9.10 -5.57 32.70
C VAL A 216 9.15 -6.90 31.95
N PHE A 217 9.55 -6.88 30.67
CA PHE A 217 9.71 -8.11 29.89
C PHE A 217 10.79 -9.03 30.45
N ALA A 218 11.94 -8.47 30.87
CA ALA A 218 13.02 -9.25 31.46
C ALA A 218 12.60 -9.91 32.79
N LEU A 219 11.88 -9.19 33.66
CA LEU A 219 11.33 -9.74 34.90
C LEU A 219 10.41 -10.93 34.62
N TRP A 220 9.51 -10.80 33.64
CA TRP A 220 8.62 -11.88 33.23
C TRP A 220 9.41 -13.07 32.63
N ARG A 221 10.34 -12.79 31.72
CA ARG A 221 11.16 -13.79 31.02
C ARG A 221 11.95 -14.68 31.98
N HIS A 222 12.54 -14.08 33.01
CA HIS A 222 13.35 -14.76 34.03
C HIS A 222 12.52 -15.29 35.21
N GLN A 223 11.18 -15.24 35.12
CA GLN A 223 10.26 -15.74 36.15
C GLN A 223 10.49 -15.13 37.55
N ILE A 224 10.96 -13.88 37.60
CA ILE A 224 11.18 -13.14 38.86
C ILE A 224 9.81 -12.89 39.55
N PRO A 225 9.73 -12.75 40.89
CA PRO A 225 8.48 -12.43 41.57
C PRO A 225 7.70 -11.28 40.91
N GLY A 226 6.40 -11.51 40.68
CA GLY A 226 5.55 -10.60 39.92
C GLY A 226 5.35 -10.97 38.44
N SER A 227 6.10 -11.94 37.91
CA SER A 227 5.95 -12.45 36.53
C SER A 227 4.51 -12.84 36.18
N THR A 228 3.81 -13.57 37.04
CA THR A 228 2.39 -13.93 36.85
C THR A 228 1.48 -12.70 36.73
N TRP A 229 1.76 -11.64 37.49
CA TRP A 229 1.00 -10.39 37.40
C TRP A 229 1.27 -9.67 36.07
N ILE A 230 2.52 -9.63 35.61
CA ILE A 230 2.90 -9.05 34.31
C ILE A 230 2.20 -9.78 33.17
N GLU A 231 2.17 -11.12 33.23
CA GLU A 231 1.47 -11.94 32.24
C GLU A 231 -0.02 -11.64 32.22
N ARG A 232 -0.68 -11.62 33.40
CA ARG A 232 -2.10 -11.22 33.53
C ARG A 232 -2.37 -9.83 32.97
N GLN A 233 -1.43 -8.90 33.05
CA GLN A 233 -1.56 -7.58 32.44
C GLN A 233 -1.33 -7.59 30.91
N GLY A 234 -0.83 -8.64 30.31
CA GLY A 234 -0.92 -8.85 28.87
C GLY A 234 0.37 -8.68 28.06
N LEU A 235 1.53 -8.77 28.68
CA LEU A 235 2.89 -8.70 28.07
C LEU A 235 3.20 -7.46 27.18
N PRO A 236 4.39 -6.86 27.31
CA PRO A 236 4.74 -5.67 26.54
C PRO A 236 4.96 -5.99 25.05
N ARG A 237 4.01 -5.61 24.19
CA ARG A 237 4.01 -6.00 22.77
C ARG A 237 5.23 -5.49 22.02
N HIS A 238 5.61 -4.22 22.20
CA HIS A 238 6.66 -3.60 21.37
C HIS A 238 8.03 -4.25 21.59
N VAL A 239 8.31 -4.71 22.80
CA VAL A 239 9.56 -5.44 23.11
C VAL A 239 9.55 -6.82 22.47
N ILE A 240 8.43 -7.54 22.55
CA ILE A 240 8.28 -8.84 21.91
C ILE A 240 8.37 -8.72 20.38
N GLU A 241 7.70 -7.72 19.78
CA GLU A 241 7.82 -7.42 18.35
C GLU A 241 9.28 -7.10 17.94
N ALA A 242 10.04 -6.41 18.79
CA ALA A 242 11.43 -6.07 18.49
C ALA A 242 12.38 -7.29 18.59
N CYS A 243 12.12 -8.21 19.53
CA CYS A 243 12.96 -9.39 19.74
C CYS A 243 12.60 -10.57 18.82
N HIS A 244 11.34 -10.68 18.40
CA HIS A 244 10.78 -11.85 17.72
C HIS A 244 10.07 -11.48 16.42
N ALA A 245 10.50 -10.42 15.74
CA ALA A 245 9.82 -9.87 14.56
C ALA A 245 9.50 -10.95 13.50
N SER A 246 10.48 -11.76 13.12
CA SER A 246 10.34 -12.81 12.11
C SER A 246 9.44 -13.97 12.55
N GLN A 247 9.42 -14.30 13.84
CA GLN A 247 8.58 -15.38 14.39
C GLN A 247 7.11 -14.95 14.57
N LEU A 248 6.84 -13.64 14.59
CA LEU A 248 5.49 -13.08 14.64
C LEU A 248 4.91 -12.82 13.26
N GLU A 249 5.68 -13.05 12.21
CA GLU A 249 5.28 -12.84 10.83
C GLU A 249 4.76 -14.13 10.21
N ILE A 250 3.60 -14.03 9.58
CA ILE A 250 2.91 -15.15 8.95
C ILE A 250 2.57 -14.72 7.52
N ASP A 251 2.87 -15.57 6.55
CA ASP A 251 2.44 -15.38 5.18
C ASP A 251 1.04 -15.96 5.00
N VAL A 252 0.12 -15.16 4.48
CA VAL A 252 -1.30 -15.51 4.32
C VAL A 252 -1.81 -15.08 2.96
N ALA A 253 -2.76 -15.83 2.40
CA ALA A 253 -3.46 -15.37 1.21
C ALA A 253 -4.40 -14.21 1.60
N PRO A 254 -4.31 -13.02 0.99
CA PRO A 254 -5.13 -11.88 1.37
C PRO A 254 -6.63 -12.19 1.35
N ARG A 255 -7.09 -12.96 0.36
CA ARG A 255 -8.51 -13.26 0.15
C ARG A 255 -9.10 -14.20 1.20
N GLU A 256 -8.27 -14.86 2.00
CA GLU A 256 -8.71 -15.67 3.14
C GLU A 256 -8.94 -14.81 4.40
N LEU A 257 -8.37 -13.61 4.50
CA LEU A 257 -8.62 -12.68 5.59
C LEU A 257 -9.96 -11.96 5.41
N GLN A 258 -11.05 -12.66 5.69
CA GLN A 258 -12.42 -12.19 5.48
C GLN A 258 -12.99 -11.40 6.67
N HIS A 259 -12.37 -11.51 7.85
CA HIS A 259 -12.86 -10.91 9.08
C HIS A 259 -11.93 -9.81 9.59
N GLU A 260 -12.51 -8.66 9.94
CA GLU A 260 -11.84 -7.62 10.71
C GLU A 260 -12.45 -7.46 12.10
N LEU A 261 -11.63 -7.05 13.05
CA LEU A 261 -12.06 -6.77 14.41
C LEU A 261 -12.88 -5.48 14.47
N ASP A 262 -14.11 -5.55 14.99
CA ASP A 262 -14.84 -4.35 15.39
C ASP A 262 -14.26 -3.83 16.70
N TYR A 263 -13.30 -2.91 16.60
CA TYR A 263 -12.68 -2.30 17.77
C TYR A 263 -13.66 -1.54 18.68
N GLN A 264 -14.77 -1.02 18.14
CA GLN A 264 -15.74 -0.28 18.95
C GLN A 264 -16.64 -1.24 19.72
N GLY A 265 -17.12 -2.30 19.08
CA GLY A 265 -17.88 -3.36 19.72
C GLY A 265 -17.04 -4.18 20.70
N ALA A 266 -15.83 -4.61 20.30
CA ALA A 266 -14.94 -5.40 21.14
C ALA A 266 -14.39 -4.63 22.36
N PHE A 267 -14.17 -3.32 22.22
CA PHE A 267 -13.61 -2.48 23.27
C PHE A 267 -14.31 -1.12 23.34
N PRO A 268 -15.50 -1.02 23.97
CA PRO A 268 -16.28 0.21 24.00
C PRO A 268 -15.59 1.38 24.72
N ASP A 269 -14.80 1.10 25.76
CA ASP A 269 -14.04 2.12 26.48
C ASP A 269 -12.79 2.56 25.71
N ARG A 270 -12.68 3.88 25.47
CA ARG A 270 -11.53 4.50 24.82
C ARG A 270 -10.23 4.31 25.61
N LYS A 271 -10.27 4.36 26.95
CA LYS A 271 -9.07 4.15 27.78
C LYS A 271 -8.59 2.71 27.71
N GLN A 272 -9.51 1.75 27.69
CA GLN A 272 -9.20 0.34 27.44
C GLN A 272 -8.56 0.17 26.06
N ARG A 273 -9.15 0.71 24.98
CA ARG A 273 -8.57 0.65 23.61
C ARG A 273 -7.13 1.14 23.53
N HIS A 274 -6.82 2.22 24.23
CA HIS A 274 -5.47 2.76 24.24
C HIS A 274 -4.48 1.87 25.02
N ARG A 275 -4.94 1.21 26.09
CA ARG A 275 -4.11 0.30 26.92
C ARG A 275 -3.81 -1.02 26.23
N ILE A 276 -4.82 -1.68 25.67
CA ILE A 276 -4.66 -2.96 24.95
C ILE A 276 -3.77 -2.83 23.72
N GLY A 277 -3.74 -1.64 23.11
CA GLY A 277 -2.92 -1.35 21.94
C GLY A 277 -1.41 -1.48 22.16
N ASN A 278 -0.94 -1.63 23.40
CA ASN A 278 0.47 -1.88 23.76
C ASN A 278 0.71 -3.28 24.36
N ARG A 279 -0.33 -4.11 24.43
CA ARG A 279 -0.30 -5.45 25.04
C ARG A 279 -0.39 -6.53 23.96
N LEU A 280 0.34 -7.63 24.14
CA LEU A 280 0.25 -8.79 23.26
C LEU A 280 -0.93 -9.68 23.63
N LEU A 281 -1.19 -9.93 24.92
CA LEU A 281 -2.25 -10.83 25.36
C LEU A 281 -3.50 -10.03 25.71
N TRP A 282 -4.61 -10.37 25.07
CA TRP A 282 -5.90 -9.71 25.24
C TRP A 282 -6.91 -10.65 25.90
N ASP A 283 -7.56 -10.14 26.94
CA ASP A 283 -8.59 -10.83 27.70
C ASP A 283 -10.00 -10.47 27.21
N GLY A 284 -10.99 -11.28 27.58
CA GLY A 284 -12.41 -11.06 27.25
C GLY A 284 -12.81 -11.63 25.89
N ASN A 285 -14.04 -11.32 25.46
CA ASN A 285 -14.65 -11.88 24.24
C ASN A 285 -14.49 -10.97 23.02
N TRP A 286 -13.32 -10.36 22.87
CA TRP A 286 -13.07 -9.38 21.80
C TRP A 286 -13.18 -10.00 20.41
N ASP A 287 -12.95 -11.31 20.29
CA ASP A 287 -13.03 -12.10 19.06
C ASP A 287 -14.45 -12.52 18.65
N VAL A 288 -15.48 -12.14 19.43
CA VAL A 288 -16.89 -12.35 19.06
C VAL A 288 -17.42 -11.21 18.19
N SER A 289 -16.93 -9.99 18.40
CA SER A 289 -17.37 -8.79 17.68
C SER A 289 -16.53 -8.59 16.42
N LEU A 290 -16.94 -9.28 15.35
CA LEU A 290 -16.28 -9.25 14.05
C LEU A 290 -17.17 -8.64 12.98
N THR A 291 -16.55 -8.01 12.00
CA THR A 291 -17.24 -7.51 10.81
C THR A 291 -16.65 -8.12 9.56
N ALA A 292 -17.50 -8.42 8.59
CA ALA A 292 -17.09 -8.90 7.27
C ALA A 292 -16.26 -7.81 6.57
N PHE A 293 -14.99 -8.10 6.31
CA PHE A 293 -14.07 -7.15 5.69
C PHE A 293 -14.49 -6.79 4.26
N LEU A 294 -15.09 -7.74 3.54
CA LEU A 294 -15.61 -7.52 2.18
C LEU A 294 -16.77 -6.53 2.11
N ALA A 295 -17.53 -6.37 3.21
CA ALA A 295 -18.59 -5.35 3.32
C ALA A 295 -18.06 -4.00 3.84
N SER A 296 -16.79 -3.93 4.24
CA SER A 296 -16.23 -2.72 4.84
C SER A 296 -16.19 -1.54 3.85
N ARG A 297 -16.38 -0.33 4.38
CA ARG A 297 -16.22 0.92 3.61
C ARG A 297 -14.87 1.03 2.87
N ARG A 298 -13.83 0.40 3.41
CA ARG A 298 -12.47 0.44 2.85
C ARG A 298 -12.35 -0.50 1.66
N MET A 299 -12.96 -1.68 1.74
CA MET A 299 -13.09 -2.56 0.58
C MET A 299 -13.86 -1.85 -0.54
N HIS A 300 -15.03 -1.27 -0.22
CA HIS A 300 -15.84 -0.49 -1.17
C HIS A 300 -15.06 0.64 -1.84
N PHE A 301 -14.34 1.43 -1.06
CA PHE A 301 -13.51 2.51 -1.58
C PHE A 301 -12.42 2.03 -2.55
N ILE A 302 -11.73 0.92 -2.24
CA ILE A 302 -10.64 0.41 -3.07
C ILE A 302 -11.16 -0.30 -4.33
N ALA A 303 -12.19 -1.12 -4.20
CA ALA A 303 -12.82 -1.78 -5.33
C ALA A 303 -13.39 -0.78 -6.34
N ASP A 304 -14.02 0.29 -5.86
CA ASP A 304 -14.56 1.38 -6.68
C ASP A 304 -13.46 2.12 -7.48
N ILE A 305 -12.32 2.44 -6.84
CA ILE A 305 -11.16 3.04 -7.53
C ILE A 305 -10.64 2.11 -8.62
N TRP A 306 -10.51 0.82 -8.32
CA TRP A 306 -9.98 -0.15 -9.27
C TRP A 306 -10.94 -0.38 -10.44
N TYR A 307 -12.24 -0.45 -10.19
CA TYR A 307 -13.26 -0.60 -11.21
C TYR A 307 -13.25 0.59 -12.18
N HIS A 308 -13.19 1.81 -11.65
CA HIS A 308 -13.19 3.06 -12.42
C HIS A 308 -11.79 3.55 -12.84
N ARG A 309 -10.79 2.68 -12.85
CA ARG A 309 -9.37 3.08 -13.03
C ARG A 309 -9.03 3.77 -14.35
N ARG A 310 -9.89 3.64 -15.38
CA ARG A 310 -9.76 4.43 -16.63
C ARG A 310 -10.13 5.89 -16.44
N ARG A 311 -11.16 6.16 -15.63
CA ARG A 311 -11.82 7.45 -15.44
C ARG A 311 -12.30 7.59 -13.99
N LEU A 312 -11.40 7.99 -13.11
CA LEU A 312 -11.65 8.05 -11.66
C LEU A 312 -12.73 9.06 -11.28
N GLU A 313 -12.97 10.06 -12.11
CA GLU A 313 -14.05 11.03 -11.99
C GLU A 313 -15.45 10.41 -12.06
N GLN A 314 -15.57 9.19 -12.61
CA GLN A 314 -16.83 8.44 -12.68
C GLN A 314 -17.07 7.58 -11.43
N SER A 315 -16.09 7.48 -10.53
CA SER A 315 -16.20 6.63 -9.35
C SER A 315 -17.19 7.17 -8.32
N HIS A 316 -17.88 6.27 -7.61
CA HIS A 316 -18.76 6.67 -6.50
C HIS A 316 -17.99 7.42 -5.41
N SER A 317 -16.74 7.06 -5.19
CA SER A 317 -15.84 7.70 -4.25
C SER A 317 -15.55 9.14 -4.65
N TYR A 318 -15.35 9.43 -5.94
CA TYR A 318 -15.21 10.80 -6.43
C TYR A 318 -16.48 11.59 -6.16
N HIS A 319 -17.63 11.11 -6.60
CA HIS A 319 -18.92 11.81 -6.43
C HIS A 319 -19.25 12.07 -4.96
N ARG A 320 -19.06 11.08 -4.06
CA ARG A 320 -19.27 11.25 -2.61
C ARG A 320 -18.35 12.31 -2.00
N LEU A 321 -17.10 12.41 -2.47
CA LEU A 321 -16.16 13.43 -2.01
C LEU A 321 -16.51 14.80 -2.57
N ALA A 322 -16.93 14.88 -3.83
CA ALA A 322 -17.38 16.11 -4.48
C ALA A 322 -18.66 16.66 -3.82
N GLU A 323 -19.62 15.80 -3.45
CA GLU A 323 -20.81 16.20 -2.70
C GLU A 323 -20.45 16.76 -1.32
N ARG A 324 -19.53 16.13 -0.59
CA ARG A 324 -19.06 16.67 0.71
C ARG A 324 -18.40 18.03 0.55
N LEU A 325 -17.64 18.21 -0.53
CA LEU A 325 -17.03 19.49 -0.88
C LEU A 325 -18.12 20.54 -1.18
N ALA A 326 -19.11 20.21 -2.01
CA ALA A 326 -20.23 21.09 -2.34
C ALA A 326 -21.04 21.52 -1.10
N ARG A 327 -21.15 20.64 -0.09
CA ARG A 327 -21.75 20.95 1.23
C ARG A 327 -20.84 21.74 2.18
N GLY A 328 -19.69 22.24 1.71
CA GLY A 328 -18.74 23.01 2.51
C GLY A 328 -18.00 22.21 3.58
N LYS A 329 -17.97 20.87 3.47
CA LYS A 329 -17.34 19.95 4.45
C LYS A 329 -16.19 19.15 3.81
N PRO A 330 -15.14 19.81 3.27
CA PRO A 330 -14.01 19.13 2.64
C PRO A 330 -13.30 18.22 3.65
N ILE A 331 -12.69 17.15 3.15
CA ILE A 331 -11.85 16.28 3.97
C ILE A 331 -10.53 17.00 4.28
N VAL A 332 -10.16 17.01 5.55
CA VAL A 332 -8.89 17.57 6.03
C VAL A 332 -8.19 16.54 6.91
N SER A 333 -7.03 16.08 6.47
CA SER A 333 -6.11 15.23 7.25
C SER A 333 -4.79 15.95 7.46
N HIS A 334 -4.57 16.47 8.66
CA HIS A 334 -3.31 17.12 9.03
C HIS A 334 -2.19 16.11 9.30
N SER A 335 -2.52 14.84 9.59
CA SER A 335 -1.52 13.77 9.77
C SER A 335 -0.88 13.35 8.45
N ASP A 336 -1.63 13.48 7.35
CA ASP A 336 -1.18 13.06 6.03
C ASP A 336 -0.88 14.25 5.10
N GLY A 337 -1.10 15.48 5.58
CA GLY A 337 -0.94 16.69 4.78
C GLY A 337 -1.95 16.81 3.63
N VAL A 338 -3.15 16.23 3.79
CA VAL A 338 -4.18 16.15 2.75
C VAL A 338 -5.32 17.12 3.03
N MET A 339 -5.70 17.91 2.03
CA MET A 339 -6.90 18.74 2.03
C MET A 339 -7.65 18.58 0.70
N LEU A 340 -8.91 18.16 0.74
CA LEU A 340 -9.74 17.93 -0.45
C LEU A 340 -10.77 19.05 -0.63
N ASP A 341 -10.27 20.25 -0.91
CA ASP A 341 -11.04 21.51 -1.01
C ASP A 341 -11.37 21.92 -2.45
N ARG A 342 -11.00 21.11 -3.43
CA ARG A 342 -11.32 21.31 -4.86
C ARG A 342 -11.30 19.98 -5.63
N PRO A 343 -12.01 19.88 -6.77
CA PRO A 343 -12.14 18.65 -7.55
C PRO A 343 -10.81 18.01 -7.93
N GLU A 344 -9.80 18.82 -8.29
CA GLU A 344 -8.50 18.33 -8.74
C GLU A 344 -7.74 17.61 -7.61
N ARG A 345 -7.92 18.06 -6.36
CA ARG A 345 -7.32 17.41 -5.18
C ARG A 345 -8.02 16.10 -4.85
N ILE A 346 -9.33 16.00 -5.07
CA ILE A 346 -10.07 14.74 -4.95
C ILE A 346 -9.51 13.73 -5.96
N LEU A 347 -9.35 14.12 -7.23
CA LEU A 347 -8.75 13.25 -8.24
C LEU A 347 -7.31 12.87 -7.91
N ALA A 348 -6.49 13.82 -7.44
CA ALA A 348 -5.13 13.51 -7.00
C ALA A 348 -5.11 12.48 -5.86
N TYR A 349 -6.07 12.56 -4.94
CA TYR A 349 -6.21 11.64 -3.81
C TYR A 349 -6.56 10.22 -4.28
N LEU A 350 -7.51 10.08 -5.20
CA LEU A 350 -7.87 8.78 -5.79
C LEU A 350 -6.71 8.21 -6.63
N ARG A 351 -6.03 9.06 -7.42
CA ARG A 351 -4.85 8.67 -8.22
C ARG A 351 -3.70 8.16 -7.35
N ARG A 352 -3.52 8.67 -6.13
CA ARG A 352 -2.53 8.16 -5.18
C ARG A 352 -2.78 6.69 -4.85
N TYR A 353 -4.03 6.32 -4.59
CA TYR A 353 -4.39 4.92 -4.33
C TYR A 353 -4.27 4.06 -5.57
N HIS A 354 -4.77 4.53 -6.72
CA HIS A 354 -4.65 3.82 -7.99
C HIS A 354 -3.18 3.52 -8.34
N ARG A 355 -2.27 4.50 -8.20
CA ARG A 355 -0.83 4.28 -8.42
C ARG A 355 -0.25 3.19 -7.53
N TYR A 356 -0.63 3.18 -6.26
CA TYR A 356 -0.14 2.16 -5.32
C TYR A 356 -0.70 0.76 -5.67
N MET A 357 -1.95 0.69 -6.16
CA MET A 357 -2.51 -0.55 -6.69
C MET A 357 -1.78 -1.03 -7.94
N GLU A 358 -1.41 -0.12 -8.84
CA GLU A 358 -0.62 -0.45 -10.03
C GLU A 358 0.79 -0.95 -9.69
N SER A 359 1.42 -0.36 -8.65
CA SER A 359 2.69 -0.87 -8.12
C SER A 359 2.54 -2.30 -7.58
N ILE A 360 1.50 -2.57 -6.78
CA ILE A 360 1.20 -3.93 -6.28
C ILE A 360 0.90 -4.89 -7.43
N ALA A 361 0.15 -4.46 -8.45
CA ALA A 361 -0.14 -5.27 -9.63
C ALA A 361 1.12 -5.62 -10.44
N CYS A 362 2.12 -4.73 -10.45
CA CYS A 362 3.36 -4.94 -11.19
C CYS A 362 4.39 -5.78 -10.44
N PHE A 363 4.58 -5.51 -9.14
CA PHE A 363 5.68 -6.06 -8.33
C PHE A 363 5.22 -7.05 -7.26
N GLY A 364 3.91 -7.21 -7.07
CA GLY A 364 3.36 -7.91 -5.92
C GLY A 364 3.29 -7.01 -4.68
N PHE A 365 2.90 -7.59 -3.56
CA PHE A 365 2.82 -6.84 -2.31
C PHE A 365 4.21 -6.68 -1.68
N ASP A 366 4.54 -5.45 -1.30
CA ASP A 366 5.78 -5.12 -0.59
C ASP A 366 5.46 -4.55 0.80
N ASP A 367 5.94 -5.24 1.83
CA ASP A 367 5.76 -4.88 3.23
C ASP A 367 6.69 -3.74 3.68
N GLN A 368 7.81 -3.52 2.99
CA GLN A 368 8.80 -2.49 3.29
C GLN A 368 8.34 -1.08 2.89
N LEU A 369 7.41 -0.98 1.94
CA LEU A 369 6.85 0.31 1.50
C LEU A 369 6.05 1.05 2.58
N SER A 370 5.72 0.41 3.70
CA SER A 370 4.94 1.05 4.76
C SER A 370 5.64 1.02 6.11
N LYS A 371 5.51 2.14 6.83
CA LYS A 371 6.02 2.30 8.20
C LYS A 371 5.44 1.32 9.22
N ASP A 372 4.25 0.78 8.94
CA ASP A 372 3.56 -0.13 9.84
C ASP A 372 3.25 -1.45 9.10
N PRO A 373 3.67 -2.62 9.57
CA PRO A 373 3.24 -3.89 8.99
C PRO A 373 1.74 -4.12 9.23
N MET A 374 1.11 -4.87 8.32
CA MET A 374 -0.30 -5.26 8.45
C MET A 374 -0.47 -6.13 9.70
N GLY A 375 -1.31 -5.68 10.64
CA GLY A 375 -1.52 -6.39 11.89
C GLY A 375 -2.68 -7.38 11.83
N VAL A 376 -2.48 -8.56 12.43
CA VAL A 376 -3.51 -9.55 12.74
C VAL A 376 -3.51 -9.87 14.24
N ALA A 377 -4.60 -10.46 14.72
CA ALA A 377 -4.71 -11.05 16.05
C ALA A 377 -5.04 -12.54 15.93
N VAL A 378 -4.57 -13.31 16.91
CA VAL A 378 -4.92 -14.73 17.07
C VAL A 378 -6.10 -14.83 18.03
N ASP A 379 -7.21 -15.39 17.59
CA ASP A 379 -8.43 -15.55 18.39
C ASP A 379 -8.35 -16.72 19.38
N ARG A 380 -9.43 -16.99 20.13
CA ARG A 380 -9.43 -18.07 21.13
C ARG A 380 -9.23 -19.48 20.54
N HIS A 381 -9.47 -19.64 19.24
CA HIS A 381 -9.37 -20.90 18.50
C HIS A 381 -8.08 -21.00 17.68
N GLY A 382 -7.20 -20.00 17.75
CA GLY A 382 -5.97 -19.99 16.96
C GLY A 382 -6.15 -19.48 15.53
N GLN A 383 -7.27 -18.82 15.22
CA GLN A 383 -7.54 -18.26 13.90
C GLN A 383 -7.11 -16.81 13.81
N LEU A 384 -6.76 -16.36 12.60
CA LEU A 384 -6.28 -15.00 12.34
C LEU A 384 -7.43 -14.05 12.02
N ILE A 385 -7.51 -12.95 12.77
CA ILE A 385 -8.46 -11.84 12.57
C ILE A 385 -7.69 -10.58 12.18
N LYS A 386 -8.20 -9.83 11.21
CA LYS A 386 -7.57 -8.59 10.76
C LYS A 386 -7.75 -7.45 11.78
N LEU A 387 -6.66 -6.75 12.12
CA LEU A 387 -6.70 -5.53 12.95
C LEU A 387 -6.79 -4.25 12.12
N ASN A 388 -7.14 -3.11 12.74
CA ASN A 388 -7.37 -1.82 12.08
C ASN A 388 -6.15 -1.21 11.35
N LYS A 389 -4.94 -1.75 11.54
CA LYS A 389 -3.72 -1.27 10.87
C LYS A 389 -3.56 -1.88 9.47
N GLY A 390 -3.51 -1.06 8.44
CA GLY A 390 -3.23 -1.51 7.06
C GLY A 390 -4.43 -2.03 6.29
N LEU A 391 -5.66 -1.67 6.69
CA LEU A 391 -6.89 -2.12 6.03
C LEU A 391 -6.98 -1.75 4.54
N HIS A 392 -6.56 -0.54 4.14
CA HIS A 392 -6.54 -0.18 2.71
C HIS A 392 -5.62 -1.10 1.90
N ARG A 393 -4.47 -1.47 2.48
CA ARG A 393 -3.50 -2.35 1.82
C ARG A 393 -3.99 -3.78 1.68
N LEU A 394 -4.68 -4.29 2.70
CA LEU A 394 -5.37 -5.57 2.59
C LEU A 394 -6.43 -5.51 1.47
N ALA A 395 -7.25 -4.47 1.45
CA ALA A 395 -8.28 -4.30 0.43
C ALA A 395 -7.67 -4.27 -0.99
N MET A 396 -6.57 -3.54 -1.19
CA MET A 396 -5.87 -3.51 -2.48
C MET A 396 -5.34 -4.87 -2.87
N SER A 397 -4.72 -5.58 -1.92
CA SER A 397 -4.16 -6.92 -2.13
C SER A 397 -5.24 -7.94 -2.52
N GLN A 398 -6.41 -7.88 -1.86
CA GLN A 398 -7.56 -8.71 -2.19
C GLN A 398 -8.14 -8.39 -3.57
N VAL A 399 -8.34 -7.10 -3.89
CA VAL A 399 -8.87 -6.64 -5.18
C VAL A 399 -7.93 -7.02 -6.33
N ILE A 400 -6.62 -6.81 -6.18
CA ILE A 400 -5.63 -7.19 -7.19
C ILE A 400 -5.50 -8.72 -7.30
N GLY A 401 -5.69 -9.42 -6.18
CA GLY A 401 -5.54 -10.87 -6.10
C GLY A 401 -4.09 -11.31 -6.01
N VAL A 402 -3.27 -10.62 -5.21
CA VAL A 402 -1.91 -11.09 -4.92
C VAL A 402 -1.97 -12.42 -4.14
N PRO A 403 -1.05 -13.37 -4.40
CA PRO A 403 -1.17 -14.73 -3.86
C PRO A 403 -0.89 -14.81 -2.36
N SER A 404 0.03 -13.98 -1.86
CA SER A 404 0.45 -13.99 -0.46
C SER A 404 0.83 -12.59 0.01
N ILE A 405 0.58 -12.32 1.28
CA ILE A 405 1.03 -11.13 2.00
C ILE A 405 1.60 -11.53 3.36
N ARG A 406 2.61 -10.79 3.80
CA ARG A 406 3.14 -10.91 5.15
C ARG A 406 2.30 -10.10 6.13
N VAL A 407 1.79 -10.76 7.15
CA VAL A 407 1.09 -10.13 8.27
C VAL A 407 1.84 -10.37 9.57
N ARG A 408 1.74 -9.41 10.50
CA ARG A 408 2.35 -9.52 11.82
C ARG A 408 1.29 -9.76 12.89
N VAL A 409 1.49 -10.76 13.71
CA VAL A 409 0.71 -11.01 14.92
C VAL A 409 1.00 -9.92 15.93
N ARG A 410 -0.01 -9.14 16.28
CA ARG A 410 0.09 -8.03 17.24
C ARG A 410 -0.73 -8.24 18.50
N ALA A 411 -1.59 -9.24 18.51
CA ALA A 411 -2.40 -9.60 19.66
C ALA A 411 -2.72 -11.10 19.64
N ILE A 412 -2.87 -11.68 20.81
CA ILE A 412 -3.15 -13.10 21.02
C ILE A 412 -4.22 -13.20 22.11
N HIS A 413 -5.24 -14.02 21.87
CA HIS A 413 -6.28 -14.28 22.84
C HIS A 413 -5.71 -15.04 24.04
N ARG A 414 -6.07 -14.62 25.26
CA ARG A 414 -5.59 -15.24 26.51
C ARG A 414 -5.82 -16.75 26.56
N GLN A 415 -7.01 -17.21 26.18
CA GLN A 415 -7.34 -18.63 26.24
C GLN A 415 -6.46 -19.46 25.31
N TRP A 416 -6.21 -18.99 24.08
CA TRP A 416 -5.32 -19.67 23.15
C TRP A 416 -3.88 -19.66 23.66
N TRP A 417 -3.41 -18.54 24.23
CA TRP A 417 -2.11 -18.47 24.91
C TRP A 417 -1.98 -19.54 25.99
N CYS A 418 -2.95 -19.63 26.92
CA CYS A 418 -2.91 -20.60 28.02
C CYS A 418 -2.93 -22.05 27.50
N HIS A 419 -3.75 -22.33 26.48
CA HIS A 419 -3.82 -23.65 25.87
C HIS A 419 -2.49 -24.06 25.22
N THR A 420 -1.90 -23.17 24.41
CA THR A 420 -0.66 -23.45 23.66
C THR A 420 0.57 -23.46 24.56
N ALA A 421 0.65 -22.57 25.56
CA ALA A 421 1.75 -22.58 26.52
C ALA A 421 1.70 -23.83 27.43
N GLY A 422 0.49 -24.28 27.78
CA GLY A 422 0.28 -25.36 28.74
C GLY A 422 0.86 -25.00 30.10
N GLU A 423 1.71 -25.87 30.64
CA GLU A 423 2.40 -25.63 31.91
C GLU A 423 3.68 -24.80 31.80
N ALA A 424 4.14 -24.47 30.58
CA ALA A 424 5.34 -23.66 30.40
C ALA A 424 5.16 -22.24 30.95
N ARG A 425 6.27 -21.64 31.39
CA ARG A 425 6.30 -20.29 31.96
C ARG A 425 7.43 -19.46 31.37
N GLY A 426 7.27 -18.13 31.44
CA GLY A 426 8.29 -17.18 30.98
C GLY A 426 8.68 -17.42 29.53
N GLN A 427 9.99 -17.42 29.23
CA GLN A 427 10.48 -17.60 27.86
C GLN A 427 9.97 -18.88 27.19
N GLN A 428 9.92 -20.01 27.92
CA GLN A 428 9.48 -21.28 27.35
C GLN A 428 8.02 -21.24 26.88
N ALA A 429 7.15 -20.49 27.58
CA ALA A 429 5.77 -20.27 27.15
C ALA A 429 5.71 -19.49 25.83
N LEU A 430 6.51 -18.42 25.73
CA LEU A 430 6.61 -17.63 24.50
C LEU A 430 7.14 -18.45 23.34
N ASP A 431 8.19 -19.24 23.55
CA ASP A 431 8.81 -20.05 22.49
C ASP A 431 7.81 -21.08 21.93
N ARG A 432 7.03 -21.74 22.79
CA ARG A 432 5.95 -22.65 22.36
C ARG A 432 4.89 -21.93 21.54
N VAL A 433 4.46 -20.77 22.00
CA VAL A 433 3.46 -19.96 21.30
C VAL A 433 3.98 -19.51 19.93
N LEU A 434 5.20 -18.98 19.87
CA LEU A 434 5.84 -18.55 18.63
C LEU A 434 6.02 -19.71 17.65
N ALA A 435 6.40 -20.90 18.13
CA ALA A 435 6.52 -22.10 17.29
C ALA A 435 5.18 -22.57 16.71
N THR A 436 4.06 -22.22 17.35
CA THR A 436 2.70 -22.61 16.94
C THR A 436 2.05 -21.58 16.01
N LEU A 437 2.53 -20.34 15.98
CA LEU A 437 1.94 -19.29 15.12
C LEU A 437 1.85 -19.66 13.62
N PRO A 438 2.84 -20.33 13.00
CA PRO A 438 2.75 -20.71 11.57
C PRO A 438 1.57 -21.65 11.22
N SER A 439 1.01 -22.37 12.21
CA SER A 439 -0.17 -23.21 11.99
C SER A 439 -1.49 -22.44 12.09
N CYS A 440 -1.48 -21.19 12.56
CA CYS A 440 -2.67 -20.34 12.58
C CYS A 440 -3.15 -20.09 11.14
N ARG A 441 -4.46 -20.22 10.94
CA ARG A 441 -5.12 -19.99 9.65
C ARG A 441 -6.08 -18.81 9.74
N PRO A 442 -6.34 -18.07 8.65
CA PRO A 442 -7.40 -17.08 8.61
C PRO A 442 -8.74 -17.67 9.05
N ARG A 443 -9.51 -16.87 9.79
CA ARG A 443 -10.85 -17.26 10.21
C ARG A 443 -11.79 -17.38 9.00
N THR A 444 -12.33 -18.58 8.83
CA THR A 444 -13.39 -18.92 7.88
C THR A 444 -14.73 -18.97 8.60
N ASP A 445 -15.81 -18.66 7.88
CA ASP A 445 -17.19 -18.75 8.38
C ASP A 445 -17.68 -20.19 8.54
#